data_AF-A0A518AV78-F1
#
_entry.id   AF-A0A518AV78-F1
#
_cell.length_a   1.000
_cell.length_b   1.000
_cell.length_c   1.000
_cell.angle_alpha   90.00
_cell.angle_beta   90.00
_cell.angle_gamma   90.00
#
_symmetry.space_group_name_H-M   'P 1'
#
loop_
_entity.id
_entity.type
_entity.pdbx_description
1 polymer ?
#
loop_
_entity_poly.entity_id
_entity_poly.type
_entity_poly.pdbx_seq_one_letter_code
_entity_poly.pdbx_strand_id
1 'polypeptide(L)'
;MKSSTLASWALVALVTCCCFAGSASAALVETGDTASLADLIDNDGVYVVGDKQFSNFNYGNAQVTPDDMPSASGISVIGLVDDDGNYGIRFRGYFSDSAFSQGGSDAAIEFDVDVLDEDYEISGVMLAGNPNVLGDAGAINVTEDFLPLGANGEYTLSIYDDRQGAGLQFSQLMDSVYFNEPEPITSLHVYKDIGALAYTGYPSVTLSRIDQVFYQEPIRVPEPAGYALLSLMGAVVVGLRYRLG
;
A
#
# COMPACT_ATOMS: atom_id res chain seq x y z
N MET A 1 -21.74 -78.51 13.28
CA MET A 1 -22.74 -77.88 14.17
C MET A 1 -22.00 -77.02 15.17
N LYS A 2 -22.34 -75.73 15.27
CA LYS A 2 -22.24 -74.78 16.40
C LYS A 2 -20.93 -74.73 17.22
N SER A 3 -20.41 -73.61 17.72
CA SER A 3 -20.53 -72.15 17.58
C SER A 3 -19.50 -71.57 18.56
N SER A 4 -19.08 -70.31 18.37
CA SER A 4 -18.82 -69.28 19.40
C SER A 4 -17.66 -69.50 20.43
N THR A 5 -16.79 -68.56 20.82
CA THR A 5 -16.75 -67.07 20.79
C THR A 5 -15.52 -66.57 21.60
N LEU A 6 -14.92 -65.44 21.18
CA LEU A 6 -14.42 -64.26 21.97
C LEU A 6 -13.30 -64.49 23.02
N ALA A 7 -12.35 -63.58 23.31
CA ALA A 7 -12.25 -62.12 23.22
C ALA A 7 -10.74 -61.72 23.12
N SER A 8 -10.35 -60.67 22.37
CA SER A 8 -10.03 -59.29 22.83
C SER A 8 -9.09 -59.24 24.06
N TRP A 9 -7.99 -58.47 24.09
CA TRP A 9 -7.96 -57.00 24.06
C TRP A 9 -6.69 -56.44 23.41
N ALA A 10 -6.87 -55.44 22.55
CA ALA A 10 -5.85 -54.50 22.10
C ALA A 10 -5.98 -53.19 22.90
N LEU A 11 -4.87 -52.54 23.21
CA LEU A 11 -4.85 -51.16 23.67
C LEU A 11 -3.72 -50.43 22.92
N VAL A 12 -4.08 -49.52 22.01
CA VAL A 12 -3.18 -48.55 21.39
C VAL A 12 -3.73 -47.17 21.76
N ALA A 13 -2.95 -46.40 22.51
CA ALA A 13 -3.27 -45.03 22.86
C ALA A 13 -2.72 -44.10 21.77
N LEU A 14 -3.62 -43.41 21.06
CA LEU A 14 -3.30 -42.35 20.12
C LEU A 14 -3.34 -41.02 20.89
N VAL A 15 -2.19 -40.37 21.04
CA VAL A 15 -2.07 -39.03 21.62
C VAL A 15 -2.32 -38.01 20.52
N THR A 16 -3.50 -37.40 20.52
CA THR A 16 -3.86 -36.29 19.62
C THR A 16 -3.30 -34.99 20.18
N CYS A 17 -2.30 -34.43 19.50
CA CYS A 17 -1.77 -33.10 19.77
C CYS A 17 -2.68 -32.07 19.07
N CYS A 18 -3.53 -31.37 19.82
CA CYS A 18 -4.33 -30.27 19.30
C CYS A 18 -3.48 -29.00 19.32
N CYS A 19 -2.89 -28.65 18.17
CA CYS A 19 -2.32 -27.32 17.96
C CYS A 19 -3.48 -26.32 17.88
N PHE A 20 -3.53 -25.38 18.83
CA PHE A 20 -4.42 -24.22 18.74
C PHE A 20 -3.89 -23.29 17.65
N ALA A 21 -4.50 -23.33 16.46
CA ALA A 21 -4.34 -22.28 15.47
C ALA A 21 -5.17 -21.08 15.94
N GLY A 22 -4.51 -19.99 16.31
CA GLY A 22 -5.18 -18.72 16.55
C GLY A 22 -5.87 -18.26 15.27
N SER A 23 -7.17 -17.96 15.35
CA SER A 23 -7.92 -17.41 14.23
C SER A 23 -7.54 -15.93 14.10
N ALA A 24 -6.77 -15.57 13.07
CA ALA A 24 -6.68 -14.19 12.63
C ALA A 24 -8.06 -13.79 12.08
N SER A 25 -8.71 -12.83 12.74
CA SER A 25 -9.98 -12.28 12.27
C SER A 25 -9.67 -11.10 11.36
N ALA A 26 -9.66 -11.31 10.05
CA ALA A 26 -9.71 -10.22 9.09
C ALA A 26 -11.11 -9.60 9.16
N ALA A 27 -11.21 -8.37 9.67
CA ALA A 27 -12.45 -7.61 9.61
C ALA A 27 -12.57 -6.98 8.23
N LEU A 28 -13.71 -7.19 7.55
CA LEU A 28 -14.09 -6.34 6.43
C LEU A 28 -14.42 -4.96 7.00
N VAL A 29 -13.65 -3.98 6.58
CA VAL A 29 -13.70 -2.60 7.08
C VAL A 29 -14.43 -1.76 6.04
N GLU A 30 -15.49 -1.07 6.46
CA GLU A 30 -16.26 -0.16 5.60
C GLU A 30 -15.47 1.16 5.40
N THR A 31 -15.70 1.86 4.28
CA THR A 31 -15.07 3.16 4.05
C THR A 31 -15.40 4.14 5.19
N GLY A 32 -14.38 4.79 5.74
CA GLY A 32 -14.50 5.66 6.91
C GLY A 32 -14.23 5.00 8.26
N ASP A 33 -14.04 3.68 8.30
CA ASP A 33 -13.46 3.01 9.48
C ASP A 33 -12.07 3.57 9.77
N THR A 34 -11.65 3.43 11.02
CA THR A 34 -10.39 3.99 11.52
C THR A 34 -9.69 2.97 12.40
N ALA A 35 -8.40 2.73 12.14
CA ALA A 35 -7.49 2.01 13.02
C ALA A 35 -6.36 2.94 13.50
N SER A 36 -5.77 2.67 14.65
CA SER A 36 -4.50 3.29 15.02
C SER A 36 -3.36 2.60 14.26
N LEU A 37 -2.36 3.37 13.81
CA LEU A 37 -1.17 2.78 13.21
C LEU A 37 -0.42 1.89 14.21
N ALA A 38 -0.40 2.25 15.49
CA ALA A 38 0.19 1.41 16.53
C ALA A 38 -0.51 0.06 16.64
N ASP A 39 -1.85 0.02 16.60
CA ASP A 39 -2.59 -1.24 16.68
C ASP A 39 -2.32 -2.15 15.48
N LEU A 40 -2.16 -1.56 14.29
CA LEU A 40 -1.82 -2.29 13.06
C LEU A 40 -0.39 -2.85 13.10
N ILE A 41 0.56 -2.13 13.70
CA ILE A 41 1.95 -2.60 13.88
C ILE A 41 2.01 -3.68 14.97
N ASP A 42 1.47 -3.40 16.15
CA ASP A 42 1.65 -4.25 17.35
C ASP A 42 0.95 -5.61 17.25
N ASN A 43 -0.05 -5.74 16.37
CA ASN A 43 -0.85 -6.95 16.21
C ASN A 43 -0.74 -7.60 14.82
N ASP A 44 0.25 -7.21 14.01
CA ASP A 44 0.36 -7.62 12.59
C ASP A 44 -0.98 -7.46 11.85
N GLY A 45 -1.61 -6.29 12.07
CA GLY A 45 -2.97 -6.01 11.67
C GLY A 45 -3.12 -5.93 10.16
N VAL A 46 -4.21 -6.53 9.67
CA VAL A 46 -4.65 -6.42 8.28
C VAL A 46 -5.81 -5.44 8.21
N TYR A 47 -5.70 -4.46 7.31
CA TYR A 47 -6.69 -3.43 7.10
C TYR A 47 -7.25 -3.54 5.68
N VAL A 48 -8.53 -3.88 5.52
CA VAL A 48 -9.13 -4.12 4.19
C VAL A 48 -9.98 -2.91 3.80
N VAL A 49 -9.79 -2.36 2.61
CA VAL A 49 -10.63 -1.26 2.11
C VAL A 49 -11.07 -1.58 0.69
N GLY A 50 -12.35 -1.92 0.52
CA GLY A 50 -12.90 -2.28 -0.78
C GLY A 50 -12.20 -3.50 -1.38
N ASP A 51 -11.47 -3.28 -2.47
CA ASP A 51 -10.73 -4.30 -3.23
C ASP A 51 -9.25 -4.43 -2.83
N LYS A 52 -8.79 -3.66 -1.83
CA LYS A 52 -7.41 -3.69 -1.34
C LYS A 52 -7.29 -4.25 0.06
N GLN A 53 -6.19 -4.94 0.29
CA GLN A 53 -5.72 -5.34 1.61
C GLN A 53 -4.42 -4.59 1.93
N PHE A 54 -4.35 -3.97 3.09
CA PHE A 54 -3.15 -3.31 3.61
C PHE A 54 -2.60 -4.10 4.80
N SER A 55 -1.30 -4.36 4.83
CA SER A 55 -0.69 -5.18 5.88
C SER A 55 0.78 -4.80 6.10
N ASN A 56 1.46 -5.49 7.01
CA ASN A 56 2.89 -5.32 7.29
C ASN A 56 3.28 -3.86 7.57
N PHE A 57 2.42 -3.17 8.33
CA PHE A 57 2.65 -1.79 8.71
C PHE A 57 3.92 -1.67 9.55
N ASN A 58 4.71 -0.63 9.27
CA ASN A 58 5.89 -0.26 10.03
C ASN A 58 5.95 1.26 10.15
N TYR A 59 6.52 1.74 11.25
CA TYR A 59 6.70 3.17 11.51
C TYR A 59 8.02 3.43 12.23
N GLY A 60 8.84 4.29 11.63
CA GLY A 60 10.04 4.84 12.22
C GLY A 60 9.96 6.35 12.32
N ASN A 61 10.51 6.93 13.38
CA ASN A 61 10.78 8.37 13.40
C ASN A 61 12.18 8.65 13.96
N ALA A 62 12.88 9.56 13.32
CA ALA A 62 14.16 10.07 13.80
C ALA A 62 13.87 11.37 14.55
N GLN A 63 13.58 11.26 15.85
CA GLN A 63 13.25 12.43 16.67
C GLN A 63 14.52 13.22 17.01
N VAL A 64 14.64 14.43 16.45
CA VAL A 64 15.57 15.46 16.98
C VAL A 64 14.93 16.17 18.17
N THR A 65 13.62 16.42 18.10
CA THR A 65 12.80 16.97 19.19
C THR A 65 11.69 15.99 19.53
N PRO A 66 11.38 15.79 20.83
CA PRO A 66 10.13 15.15 21.21
C PRO A 66 8.95 15.90 20.59
N ASP A 67 7.98 15.15 20.05
CA ASP A 67 6.66 15.62 19.58
C ASP A 67 6.60 16.34 18.21
N ASP A 68 7.71 16.57 17.52
CA ASP A 68 7.67 17.13 16.15
C ASP A 68 7.04 16.11 15.17
N MET A 69 7.48 14.85 15.25
CA MET A 69 6.84 13.71 14.58
C MET A 69 6.00 12.89 15.58
N PRO A 70 4.75 12.55 15.25
CA PRO A 70 3.87 11.83 16.16
C PRO A 70 4.41 10.41 16.40
N SER A 71 4.09 9.79 17.54
CA SER A 71 4.25 8.34 17.67
C SER A 71 3.22 7.62 16.79
N ALA A 72 3.44 6.32 16.50
CA ALA A 72 2.46 5.50 15.78
C ALA A 72 1.05 5.57 16.40
N SER A 73 0.95 5.66 17.73
CA SER A 73 -0.34 5.79 18.43
C SER A 73 -1.07 7.10 18.14
N GLY A 74 -0.34 8.14 17.73
CA GLY A 74 -0.86 9.44 17.32
C GLY A 74 -1.26 9.51 15.84
N ILE A 75 -1.12 8.43 15.09
CA ILE A 75 -1.48 8.34 13.67
C ILE A 75 -2.70 7.42 13.52
N SER A 76 -3.74 7.93 12.87
CA SER A 76 -4.91 7.16 12.45
C SER A 76 -4.77 6.73 11.00
N VAL A 77 -5.07 5.47 10.71
CA VAL A 77 -5.23 4.92 9.36
C VAL A 77 -6.73 4.84 9.07
N ILE A 78 -7.18 5.47 7.98
CA ILE A 78 -8.59 5.63 7.64
C ILE A 78 -8.80 5.12 6.22
N GLY A 79 -9.80 4.26 6.01
CA GLY A 79 -10.13 3.78 4.66
C GLY A 79 -10.81 4.86 3.84
N LEU A 80 -10.45 5.01 2.56
CA LEU A 80 -11.05 5.97 1.64
C LEU A 80 -11.33 5.37 0.25
N VAL A 81 -12.19 6.06 -0.48
CA VAL A 81 -12.48 5.85 -1.90
C VAL A 81 -12.47 7.21 -2.58
N ASP A 82 -11.86 7.30 -3.76
CA ASP A 82 -11.86 8.54 -4.56
C ASP A 82 -13.15 8.70 -5.38
N ASP A 83 -13.25 9.80 -6.13
CA ASP A 83 -14.43 10.10 -6.96
C ASP A 83 -14.60 9.12 -8.14
N ASP A 84 -13.54 8.41 -8.53
CA ASP A 84 -13.52 7.42 -9.61
C ASP A 84 -13.75 5.99 -9.10
N GLY A 85 -13.90 5.79 -7.79
CA GLY A 85 -14.16 4.50 -7.16
C GLY A 85 -12.90 3.70 -6.80
N ASN A 86 -11.71 4.29 -6.87
CA ASN A 86 -10.46 3.67 -6.47
C ASN A 86 -10.30 3.71 -4.95
N TYR A 87 -9.86 2.60 -4.36
CA TYR A 87 -9.71 2.46 -2.92
C TYR A 87 -8.31 2.81 -2.43
N GLY A 88 -8.23 3.17 -1.15
CA GLY A 88 -6.99 3.64 -0.55
C GLY A 88 -7.07 3.82 0.96
N ILE A 89 -6.01 4.40 1.51
CA ILE A 89 -5.89 4.73 2.93
C ILE A 89 -5.42 6.17 3.14
N ARG A 90 -5.85 6.77 4.24
CA ARG A 90 -5.40 8.06 4.73
C ARG A 90 -4.68 7.89 6.05
N PHE A 91 -3.47 8.43 6.13
CA PHE A 91 -2.76 8.67 7.38
C PHE A 91 -3.14 10.05 7.90
N ARG A 92 -3.71 10.11 9.09
CA ARG A 92 -4.05 11.35 9.79
C ARG A 92 -3.28 11.40 11.11
N GLY A 93 -2.37 12.36 11.23
CA GLY A 93 -1.55 12.61 12.41
C GLY A 93 -1.20 14.09 12.50
N TYR A 94 -0.33 14.47 13.43
CA TYR A 94 0.22 15.82 13.50
C TYR A 94 1.73 15.74 13.24
N PHE A 95 2.11 15.79 11.97
CA PHE A 95 3.51 15.83 11.54
C PHE A 95 3.93 17.29 11.48
N SER A 96 5.02 17.63 12.16
CA SER A 96 5.50 18.99 12.22
C SER A 96 7.02 19.05 12.38
N ASP A 97 7.56 20.22 12.14
CA ASP A 97 8.89 20.56 12.62
C ASP A 97 8.82 21.96 13.21
N SER A 98 9.20 22.08 14.48
CA SER A 98 9.13 23.34 15.21
C SER A 98 10.44 24.10 15.08
N ALA A 99 10.37 25.39 14.75
CA ALA A 99 11.55 26.24 14.53
C ALA A 99 12.43 26.49 15.78
N PHE A 100 12.11 25.85 16.90
CA PHE A 100 12.86 25.91 18.15
C PHE A 100 13.95 24.84 18.26
N SER A 101 13.87 23.80 17.43
CA SER A 101 14.88 22.74 17.37
C SER A 101 15.93 23.06 16.30
N GLN A 102 17.15 22.56 16.50
CA GLN A 102 18.17 22.56 15.45
C GLN A 102 18.19 21.18 14.82
N GLY A 103 17.62 21.06 13.62
CA GLY A 103 17.60 19.82 12.84
C GLY A 103 16.27 19.66 12.13
N GLY A 104 16.26 18.96 10.99
CA GLY A 104 14.99 18.54 10.39
C GLY A 104 14.37 17.41 11.19
N SER A 105 13.06 17.29 11.09
CA SER A 105 12.29 16.18 11.62
C SER A 105 11.97 15.20 10.50
N ASP A 106 12.05 13.91 10.81
CA ASP A 106 11.93 12.84 9.83
C ASP A 106 11.11 11.65 10.36
N ALA A 107 10.25 11.10 9.52
CA ALA A 107 9.45 9.92 9.82
C ALA A 107 9.23 9.07 8.57
N ALA A 108 9.24 7.76 8.74
CA ALA A 108 9.00 6.78 7.69
C ALA A 108 7.79 5.91 8.04
N ILE A 109 6.92 5.68 7.05
CA ILE A 109 5.80 4.72 7.12
C ILE A 109 6.01 3.70 6.02
N GLU A 110 5.89 2.42 6.35
CA GLU A 110 5.96 1.32 5.39
C GLU A 110 4.72 0.44 5.52
N PHE A 111 4.25 -0.14 4.42
CA PHE A 111 3.19 -1.13 4.41
C PHE A 111 3.14 -1.86 3.07
N ASP A 112 2.51 -3.03 3.06
CA ASP A 112 2.17 -3.75 1.84
C ASP A 112 0.72 -3.46 1.44
N VAL A 113 0.46 -3.42 0.15
CA VAL A 113 -0.88 -3.39 -0.44
C VAL A 113 -1.05 -4.54 -1.42
N ASP A 114 -2.12 -5.30 -1.27
CA ASP A 114 -2.49 -6.40 -2.16
C ASP A 114 -3.87 -6.16 -2.79
N VAL A 115 -4.04 -6.60 -4.03
CA VAL A 115 -5.34 -6.70 -4.69
C VAL A 115 -6.03 -7.99 -4.23
N LEU A 116 -7.30 -7.89 -3.82
CA LEU A 116 -8.07 -9.04 -3.36
C LEU A 116 -8.66 -9.91 -4.48
N ASP A 117 -8.86 -9.32 -5.66
CA ASP A 117 -9.37 -10.00 -6.85
C ASP A 117 -8.21 -10.38 -7.80
N GLU A 118 -8.03 -11.68 -8.02
CA GLU A 118 -6.96 -12.24 -8.85
C GLU A 118 -7.08 -11.86 -10.35
N ASP A 119 -8.25 -11.39 -10.79
CA ASP A 119 -8.46 -10.93 -12.17
C ASP A 119 -8.03 -9.46 -12.40
N TYR A 120 -7.48 -8.81 -11.39
CA TYR A 120 -7.11 -7.39 -11.42
C TYR A 120 -5.68 -7.12 -10.95
N GLU A 121 -5.13 -5.99 -11.41
CA GLU A 121 -3.81 -5.48 -11.07
C GLU A 121 -3.87 -4.03 -10.58
N ILE A 122 -2.88 -3.63 -9.79
CA ILE A 122 -2.60 -2.25 -9.45
C ILE A 122 -1.98 -1.58 -10.68
N SER A 123 -2.72 -0.67 -11.30
CA SER A 123 -2.29 0.01 -12.53
C SER A 123 -1.62 1.36 -12.26
N GLY A 124 -1.69 1.87 -11.03
CA GLY A 124 -1.05 3.12 -10.64
C GLY A 124 -1.43 3.55 -9.24
N VAL A 125 -0.87 4.68 -8.82
CA VAL A 125 -0.98 5.19 -7.46
C VAL A 125 -1.06 6.72 -7.48
N MET A 126 -1.83 7.28 -6.56
CA MET A 126 -1.90 8.71 -6.28
C MET A 126 -1.59 8.99 -4.82
N LEU A 127 -0.71 9.97 -4.62
CA LEU A 127 -0.36 10.55 -3.35
C LEU A 127 -0.96 11.96 -3.27
N ALA A 128 -1.69 12.27 -2.21
CA ALA A 128 -2.16 13.62 -1.93
C ALA A 128 -1.98 13.97 -0.46
N GLY A 129 -1.95 15.26 -0.13
CA GLY A 129 -1.80 15.66 1.26
C GLY A 129 -2.06 17.13 1.49
N ASN A 130 -1.62 17.60 2.65
CA ASN A 130 -1.68 19.02 3.02
C ASN A 130 -0.37 19.53 3.66
N PRO A 131 0.78 19.35 3.00
CA PRO A 131 2.01 19.99 3.44
C PRO A 131 1.79 21.50 3.50
N ASN A 132 2.22 22.11 4.59
CA ASN A 132 1.98 23.53 4.85
C ASN A 132 3.10 24.12 5.68
N VAL A 133 3.84 25.04 5.06
CA VAL A 133 4.82 25.89 5.73
C VAL A 133 4.09 27.09 6.31
N LEU A 134 4.20 27.32 7.62
CA LEU A 134 3.67 28.54 8.23
C LEU A 134 4.75 29.64 8.14
N GLY A 135 4.40 30.80 7.58
CA GLY A 135 5.34 31.91 7.38
C GLY A 135 6.09 31.86 6.04
N ASP A 136 7.28 32.47 6.00
CA ASP A 136 7.98 32.78 4.74
C ASP A 136 9.16 31.84 4.42
N ALA A 137 9.52 30.94 5.34
CA ALA A 137 10.60 29.99 5.12
C ALA A 137 10.36 28.66 5.84
N GLY A 138 10.62 27.56 5.13
CA GLY A 138 10.56 26.19 5.64
C GLY A 138 10.29 25.23 4.49
N ALA A 139 10.46 23.94 4.73
CA ALA A 139 10.11 22.89 3.78
C ALA A 139 9.46 21.73 4.50
N ILE A 140 8.44 21.13 3.89
CA ILE A 140 7.91 19.84 4.31
C ILE A 140 7.56 19.05 3.06
N ASN A 141 7.98 17.80 3.01
CA ASN A 141 7.74 16.91 1.90
C ASN A 141 7.28 15.53 2.37
N VAL A 142 6.62 14.84 1.47
CA VAL A 142 6.39 13.40 1.56
C VAL A 142 6.89 12.83 0.25
N THR A 143 7.80 11.87 0.33
CA THR A 143 8.32 11.13 -0.83
C THR A 143 7.94 9.67 -0.67
N GLU A 144 7.62 9.02 -1.78
CA GLU A 144 7.19 7.62 -1.77
C GLU A 144 7.85 6.84 -2.89
N ASP A 145 8.29 5.63 -2.53
CA ASP A 145 8.89 4.63 -3.41
C ASP A 145 8.09 3.32 -3.32
N PHE A 146 8.00 2.59 -4.43
CA PHE A 146 7.27 1.32 -4.52
C PHE A 146 8.23 0.18 -4.82
N LEU A 147 8.47 -0.74 -3.88
CA LEU A 147 9.33 -1.90 -4.12
C LEU A 147 8.50 -3.11 -4.59
N PRO A 148 9.05 -3.97 -5.47
CA PRO A 148 10.40 -3.92 -6.06
C PRO A 148 10.51 -3.00 -7.29
N LEU A 149 9.46 -2.23 -7.61
CA LEU A 149 9.46 -1.30 -8.72
C LEU A 149 10.44 -0.14 -8.45
N GLY A 150 10.73 0.66 -9.48
CA GLY A 150 11.35 1.96 -9.25
C GLY A 150 12.78 1.92 -8.69
N ALA A 151 13.55 0.84 -8.90
CA ALA A 151 14.96 0.74 -8.47
C ALA A 151 15.86 1.91 -8.95
N ASN A 152 15.41 2.70 -9.94
CA ASN A 152 16.07 3.91 -10.44
C ASN A 152 15.24 5.21 -10.22
N GLY A 153 14.24 5.18 -9.33
CA GLY A 153 13.36 6.32 -9.07
C GLY A 153 12.26 6.54 -10.11
N GLU A 154 11.98 5.56 -10.98
CA GLU A 154 10.99 5.68 -12.07
C GLU A 154 9.54 5.80 -11.58
N TYR A 155 9.25 5.23 -10.41
CA TYR A 155 7.94 5.28 -9.77
C TYR A 155 8.08 5.91 -8.40
N THR A 156 8.37 7.21 -8.39
CA THR A 156 8.47 8.00 -7.16
C THR A 156 7.42 9.07 -7.18
N LEU A 157 6.75 9.26 -6.05
CA LEU A 157 5.76 10.33 -5.88
C LEU A 157 6.29 11.32 -4.86
N SER A 158 6.04 12.61 -5.09
CA SER A 158 6.41 13.64 -4.13
C SER A 158 5.33 14.70 -3.98
N ILE A 159 4.98 15.01 -2.73
CA ILE A 159 4.19 16.19 -2.38
C ILE A 159 4.98 17.06 -1.41
N TYR A 160 4.87 18.37 -1.54
CA TYR A 160 5.66 19.31 -0.73
C TYR A 160 5.03 20.70 -0.66
N ASP A 161 5.42 21.47 0.35
CA ASP A 161 5.37 22.94 0.40
C ASP A 161 6.78 23.39 0.82
N ASP A 162 7.45 24.14 -0.04
CA ASP A 162 8.79 24.70 0.18
C ASP A 162 8.73 26.22 -0.01
N ARG A 163 9.21 26.94 1.01
CA ARG A 163 9.34 28.39 1.02
C ARG A 163 10.78 28.75 1.33
N GLN A 164 11.39 29.55 0.46
CA GLN A 164 12.82 29.87 0.52
C GLN A 164 13.12 31.31 0.90
N GLY A 165 12.21 31.97 1.65
CA GLY A 165 12.30 33.41 1.89
C GLY A 165 12.12 34.23 0.60
N ALA A 166 11.97 35.55 0.74
CA ALA A 166 11.80 36.48 -0.39
C ALA A 166 10.62 36.20 -1.34
N GLY A 167 9.60 35.46 -0.89
CA GLY A 167 8.36 35.21 -1.63
C GLY A 167 8.44 34.08 -2.67
N LEU A 168 9.51 33.28 -2.67
CA LEU A 168 9.55 32.05 -3.47
C LEU A 168 8.79 30.95 -2.72
N GLN A 169 7.72 30.46 -3.34
CA GLN A 169 6.89 29.38 -2.83
C GLN A 169 6.70 28.33 -3.93
N PHE A 170 6.98 27.08 -3.59
CA PHE A 170 6.75 25.91 -4.44
C PHE A 170 5.88 24.93 -3.67
N SER A 171 4.75 24.55 -4.25
CA SER A 171 3.85 23.58 -3.61
C SER A 171 3.32 22.57 -4.62
N GLN A 172 3.38 21.31 -4.25
CA GLN A 172 2.77 20.19 -4.95
C GLN A 172 1.98 19.39 -3.92
N LEU A 173 0.65 19.49 -3.97
CA LEU A 173 -0.22 18.86 -2.96
C LEU A 173 -0.71 17.47 -3.36
N MET A 174 -0.44 17.08 -4.60
CA MET A 174 -0.85 15.82 -5.20
C MET A 174 0.14 15.43 -6.28
N ASP A 175 0.43 14.14 -6.38
CA ASP A 175 1.25 13.52 -7.40
C ASP A 175 0.68 12.13 -7.72
N SER A 176 0.89 11.64 -8.95
CA SER A 176 0.43 10.30 -9.33
C SER A 176 1.29 9.69 -10.43
N VAL A 177 1.26 8.36 -10.48
CA VAL A 177 1.99 7.58 -11.48
C VAL A 177 1.16 6.39 -11.90
N TYR A 178 1.27 6.03 -13.19
CA TYR A 178 0.74 4.78 -13.71
C TYR A 178 1.91 3.82 -13.95
N PHE A 179 1.73 2.58 -13.53
CA PHE A 179 2.69 1.53 -13.78
C PHE A 179 2.55 1.03 -15.22
N ASN A 180 3.67 0.86 -15.89
CA ASN A 180 3.71 0.31 -17.24
C ASN A 180 4.67 -0.88 -17.26
N GLU A 181 4.43 -1.81 -16.34
CA GLU A 181 5.20 -3.04 -16.20
C GLU A 181 4.65 -4.14 -17.12
N PRO A 182 5.51 -5.04 -17.62
CA PRO A 182 5.09 -6.14 -18.48
C PRO A 182 4.33 -7.25 -17.72
N GLU A 183 4.57 -7.37 -16.41
CA GLU A 183 3.94 -8.37 -15.53
C GLU A 183 2.92 -7.69 -14.61
N PRO A 184 1.77 -8.33 -14.34
CA PRO A 184 0.76 -7.74 -13.49
C PRO A 184 1.23 -7.49 -12.06
N ILE A 185 0.95 -6.30 -11.55
CA ILE A 185 1.28 -5.89 -10.19
C ILE A 185 0.09 -6.20 -9.29
N THR A 186 0.15 -7.29 -8.54
CA THR A 186 -0.92 -7.68 -7.60
C THR A 186 -0.60 -7.31 -6.15
N SER A 187 0.66 -6.99 -5.87
CA SER A 187 1.16 -6.60 -4.56
C SER A 187 2.25 -5.54 -4.71
N LEU A 188 2.27 -4.56 -3.81
CA LEU A 188 3.30 -3.52 -3.73
C LEU A 188 3.72 -3.30 -2.28
N HIS A 189 5.04 -3.20 -2.08
CA HIS A 189 5.58 -2.67 -0.83
C HIS A 189 5.76 -1.16 -0.99
N VAL A 190 5.11 -0.40 -0.12
CA VAL A 190 5.14 1.06 -0.12
C VAL A 190 6.09 1.54 0.96
N TYR A 191 7.09 2.33 0.57
CA TYR A 191 7.96 3.06 1.48
C TYR A 191 7.65 4.56 1.37
N LYS A 192 7.31 5.19 2.50
CA LYS A 192 6.97 6.61 2.55
C LYS A 192 7.87 7.34 3.53
N ASP A 193 8.53 8.37 3.06
CA ASP A 193 9.44 9.25 3.81
C ASP A 193 8.79 10.62 4.01
N ILE A 194 8.81 11.13 5.23
CA ILE A 194 8.20 12.41 5.62
C ILE A 194 9.28 13.30 6.23
N GLY A 195 9.81 14.21 5.41
CA GLY A 195 10.81 15.18 5.82
C GLY A 195 10.19 16.52 6.14
N ALA A 196 10.62 17.14 7.24
CA ALA A 196 10.19 18.47 7.64
C ALA A 196 11.39 19.30 8.13
N LEU A 197 11.43 20.58 7.74
CA LEU A 197 12.46 21.52 8.12
C LEU A 197 11.87 22.92 8.30
N ALA A 198 11.83 23.39 9.53
CA ALA A 198 11.52 24.77 9.89
C ALA A 198 12.82 25.56 10.12
N TYR A 199 12.92 26.74 9.51
CA TYR A 199 14.08 27.60 9.72
C TYR A 199 13.96 28.38 11.03
N THR A 200 15.07 28.50 11.77
CA THR A 200 15.10 29.28 13.01
C THR A 200 14.59 30.71 12.79
N GLY A 201 13.66 31.14 13.64
CA GLY A 201 13.03 32.46 13.56
C GLY A 201 11.80 32.55 12.65
N TYR A 202 11.41 31.43 12.02
CA TYR A 202 10.16 31.30 11.27
C TYR A 202 9.15 30.44 12.04
N PRO A 203 7.86 30.46 11.66
CA PRO A 203 6.88 29.54 12.22
C PRO A 203 7.12 28.07 11.78
N SER A 204 6.44 27.13 12.44
CA SER A 204 6.57 25.69 12.19
C SER A 204 6.09 25.26 10.80
N VAL A 205 6.59 24.14 10.30
CA VAL A 205 5.97 23.43 9.17
C VAL A 205 5.05 22.34 9.68
N THR A 206 3.99 22.04 8.93
CA THR A 206 2.93 21.13 9.37
C THR A 206 2.38 20.30 8.22
N LEU A 207 2.01 19.06 8.51
CA LEU A 207 1.29 18.13 7.65
C LEU A 207 0.35 17.33 8.56
N SER A 208 -0.93 17.22 8.18
CA SER A 208 -1.90 16.53 9.03
C SER A 208 -2.64 15.38 8.35
N ARG A 209 -2.47 15.26 7.03
CA ARG A 209 -3.17 14.30 6.19
C ARG A 209 -2.29 13.91 5.02
N ILE A 210 -2.16 12.60 4.83
CA ILE A 210 -1.56 11.96 3.66
C ILE A 210 -2.59 10.96 3.15
N ASP A 211 -3.03 11.12 1.92
CA ASP A 211 -3.98 10.27 1.24
C ASP A 211 -3.25 9.45 0.18
N GLN A 212 -3.48 8.14 0.19
CA GLN A 212 -2.96 7.19 -0.78
C GLN A 212 -4.12 6.50 -1.46
N VAL A 213 -4.17 6.53 -2.79
CA VAL A 213 -5.17 5.82 -3.60
C VAL A 213 -4.47 4.92 -4.61
N PHE A 214 -4.98 3.72 -4.80
CA PHE A 214 -4.43 2.72 -5.71
C PHE A 214 -5.41 2.46 -6.86
N TYR A 215 -4.99 2.76 -8.09
CA TYR A 215 -5.77 2.49 -9.28
C TYR A 215 -5.74 1.00 -9.60
N GLN A 216 -6.86 0.49 -10.12
CA GLN A 216 -7.01 -0.92 -10.45
C GLN A 216 -7.52 -1.11 -11.88
N GLU A 217 -6.89 -2.00 -12.65
CA GLU A 217 -7.33 -2.40 -13.98
C GLU A 217 -7.49 -3.93 -14.06
N PRO A 218 -8.38 -4.46 -14.93
CA PRO A 218 -8.42 -5.89 -15.20
C PRO A 218 -7.10 -6.36 -15.82
N ILE A 219 -6.57 -7.49 -15.35
CA ILE A 219 -5.35 -8.07 -15.90
C ILE A 219 -5.57 -8.36 -17.37
N ARG A 220 -4.76 -7.72 -18.22
CA ARG A 220 -4.78 -7.98 -19.66
C ARG A 220 -4.07 -9.30 -19.91
N VAL A 221 -4.81 -10.40 -19.85
CA VAL A 221 -4.31 -11.70 -20.33
C VAL A 221 -3.98 -11.54 -21.82
N PRO A 222 -2.69 -11.55 -22.24
CA PRO A 222 -2.36 -11.48 -23.65
C PRO A 222 -2.99 -12.71 -24.29
N GLU A 223 -3.96 -12.54 -25.20
CA GLU A 223 -4.70 -13.68 -25.74
C GLU A 223 -3.70 -14.72 -26.30
N PRO A 224 -3.59 -15.90 -25.67
CA PRO A 224 -2.48 -16.80 -25.92
C PRO A 224 -2.74 -17.50 -27.25
N ALA A 225 -2.06 -17.06 -28.31
CA ALA A 225 -1.98 -17.77 -29.60
C ALA A 225 -3.32 -18.15 -30.25
N GLY A 226 -4.48 -17.72 -29.75
CA GLY A 226 -5.80 -18.09 -30.26
C GLY A 226 -5.99 -17.60 -31.70
N TYR A 227 -5.58 -16.37 -31.99
CA TYR A 227 -5.51 -15.84 -33.35
C TYR A 227 -4.45 -16.53 -34.21
N ALA A 228 -3.32 -16.95 -33.64
CA ALA A 228 -2.29 -17.69 -34.36
C ALA A 228 -2.79 -19.10 -34.75
N LEU A 229 -3.50 -19.79 -33.85
CA LEU A 229 -4.10 -21.09 -34.12
C LEU A 229 -5.27 -20.97 -35.11
N LEU A 230 -6.12 -19.95 -34.96
CA LEU A 230 -7.24 -19.71 -35.87
C LEU A 230 -6.76 -19.35 -37.28
N SER A 231 -5.69 -18.55 -37.40
CA SER A 231 -5.06 -18.23 -38.69
C SER A 231 -4.34 -19.44 -39.32
N LEU A 232 -3.70 -20.28 -38.51
CA LEU A 232 -3.12 -21.54 -38.97
C LEU A 232 -4.20 -22.54 -39.44
N MET A 233 -5.33 -22.64 -38.73
CA MET A 233 -6.45 -23.48 -39.15
C MET A 233 -7.11 -22.95 -40.43
N GLY A 234 -7.22 -21.63 -40.59
CA GLY A 234 -7.65 -21.00 -41.84
C GLY A 234 -6.72 -21.34 -43.03
N ALA A 235 -5.40 -21.28 -42.83
CA ALA A 235 -4.42 -21.60 -43.86
C ALA A 235 -4.45 -23.09 -44.28
N VAL A 236 -4.67 -24.01 -43.33
CA VAL A 236 -4.78 -25.45 -43.62
C VAL A 236 -6.05 -25.77 -44.43
N VAL A 237 -7.18 -25.15 -44.10
CA VAL A 237 -8.46 -25.37 -44.83
C VAL A 237 -8.39 -24.83 -46.25
N VAL A 238 -7.78 -23.66 -46.46
CA VAL A 238 -7.58 -23.09 -47.82
C VAL A 238 -6.59 -23.93 -48.62
N GLY A 239 -5.50 -24.37 -48.00
CA GLY A 239 -4.49 -25.24 -48.64
C GLY A 239 -5.04 -26.61 -49.06
N LEU A 240 -5.92 -27.22 -48.25
CA LEU A 240 -6.57 -28.49 -48.57
C LEU A 240 -7.58 -28.37 -49.73
N ARG A 241 -8.30 -27.24 -49.84
CA ARG A 241 -9.21 -26.98 -50.96
C ARG A 241 -8.50 -26.86 -52.31
N TYR A 242 -7.30 -26.30 -52.35
CA TYR A 242 -6.51 -26.15 -53.59
C TYR A 242 -5.88 -27.46 -54.11
N ARG A 243 -5.80 -28.50 -53.28
CA ARG A 243 -5.13 -29.77 -53.65
C ARG A 243 -6.11 -30.86 -54.13
N LEU A 244 -7.42 -30.64 -53.96
CA LEU A 244 -8.48 -31.63 -54.24
C LEU A 244 -9.42 -31.23 -55.39
N GLY A 245 -9.19 -30.08 -56.05
CA GLY A 245 -9.87 -29.66 -57.27
C GLY A 245 -8.89 -29.60 -58.44
#